data_AF-A0AA47I465-F1
#
_entry.id   AF-A0AA47I465-F1
#
_cell.length_a   1.000
_cell.length_b   1.000
_cell.length_c   1.000
_cell.angle_alpha   90.00
_cell.angle_beta   90.00
_cell.angle_gamma   90.00
#
_symmetry.space_group_name_H-M   'P 1'
#
loop_
_entity.id
_entity.type
_entity.pdbx_description
1 polymer ?
#
loop_
_entity_poly.entity_id
_entity_poly.type
_entity_poly.pdbx_seq_one_letter_code
_entity_poly.pdbx_strand_id
1 'polypeptide(L)'
;MSGFEVYIKDILNERGINEHDKKDLEFEIKDHLILLKNEYLDKGLSENEAIKLSIKDFGESNSIGNSIKNNLPSHNKYPDFTFREKIQCLSEMFLIYFLLLFSCVTFLEKYVNSIFFYVCAALVVTLTSFLFINKKVNNDKNKVKNIIRINIQFFIIEKIVMSLFFIIALPIRGGTNILETKLPLMNFYIFNWIYIIGFILLTLISVIITKYVMNKVTHNIKNNYNNTITSTILFIASILFIIMYILIPNRFYVLRKILISIMGSDITDVSRNAFFMVINNNFIIPNIGLIILIILCIRLVLHIKKKGFKSIL
;
A
#
# COMPACT_ATOMS: atom_id res chain seq x y z
N MET A 1 4.60 32.14 -6.48
CA MET A 1 5.70 31.15 -6.66
C MET A 1 6.62 31.71 -7.72
N SER A 2 7.93 31.73 -7.44
CA SER A 2 8.95 32.16 -8.42
C SER A 2 9.00 31.19 -9.61
N GLY A 3 9.50 31.64 -10.77
CA GLY A 3 9.61 30.79 -11.97
C GLY A 3 10.44 29.51 -11.73
N PHE A 4 11.47 29.60 -10.89
CA PHE A 4 12.30 28.46 -10.50
C PHE A 4 11.54 27.44 -9.65
N GLU A 5 10.75 27.86 -8.66
CA GLU A 5 9.96 26.93 -7.83
C GLU A 5 9.01 26.07 -8.67
N VAL A 6 8.35 26.68 -9.66
CA VAL A 6 7.44 25.96 -10.56
C VAL A 6 8.20 24.94 -11.40
N TYR A 7 9.35 25.34 -11.93
CA TYR A 7 10.20 24.50 -12.77
C TYR A 7 10.82 23.33 -11.99
N ILE A 8 11.40 23.57 -10.81
CA ILE A 8 11.95 22.54 -9.92
C ILE A 8 10.85 21.54 -9.52
N LYS A 9 9.68 22.07 -9.15
CA LYS A 9 8.52 21.25 -8.83
C LYS A 9 8.12 20.37 -10.01
N ASP A 10 8.19 20.87 -11.24
CA ASP A 10 7.90 20.07 -12.44
C ASP A 10 8.98 19.04 -12.78
N ILE A 11 10.26 19.27 -12.44
CA ILE A 11 11.36 18.30 -12.54
C ILE A 11 11.21 17.16 -11.54
N LEU A 12 10.81 17.45 -10.30
CA LEU A 12 10.85 16.47 -9.20
C LEU A 12 9.51 15.77 -8.94
N ASN A 13 8.39 16.37 -9.35
CA ASN A 13 7.07 15.78 -9.05
C ASN A 13 6.76 14.53 -9.88
N GLU A 14 5.93 13.66 -9.29
CA GLU A 14 5.35 12.49 -9.93
C GLU A 14 6.38 11.50 -10.53
N ARG A 15 7.61 11.44 -10.01
CA ARG A 15 8.67 10.53 -10.52
C ARG A 15 9.04 9.42 -9.54
N GLY A 16 8.27 9.26 -8.46
CA GLY A 16 8.51 8.22 -7.45
C GLY A 16 9.79 8.43 -6.63
N ILE A 17 10.38 9.63 -6.66
CA ILE A 17 11.49 10.03 -5.80
C ILE A 17 10.97 10.19 -4.36
N ASN A 18 11.74 9.71 -3.39
CA ASN A 18 11.39 9.83 -1.97
C ASN A 18 11.58 11.27 -1.48
N GLU A 19 10.89 11.62 -0.40
CA GLU A 19 10.88 12.99 0.11
C GLU A 19 12.25 13.47 0.62
N HIS A 20 13.13 12.55 1.03
CA HIS A 20 14.48 12.93 1.48
C HIS A 20 15.34 13.34 0.29
N ASP A 21 15.50 12.45 -0.69
CA ASP A 21 16.23 12.72 -1.92
C ASP A 21 15.65 13.92 -2.67
N LYS A 22 14.32 14.06 -2.64
CA LYS A 22 13.63 15.18 -3.29
C LYS A 22 14.03 16.53 -2.69
N LYS A 23 14.18 16.61 -1.36
CA LYS A 23 14.62 17.85 -0.69
C LYS A 23 16.06 18.18 -1.02
N ASP A 24 16.92 17.16 -1.04
CA ASP A 24 18.34 17.35 -1.35
C ASP A 24 18.50 17.83 -2.81
N LEU A 25 17.78 17.19 -3.75
CA LEU A 25 17.74 17.60 -5.15
C LEU A 25 17.11 18.98 -5.36
N GLU A 26 16.07 19.33 -4.59
CA GLU A 26 15.44 20.66 -4.67
C GLU A 26 16.44 21.76 -4.32
N PHE A 27 17.25 21.55 -3.28
CA PHE A 27 18.31 22.47 -2.89
C PHE A 27 19.39 22.59 -3.98
N GLU A 28 19.92 21.47 -4.46
CA GLU A 28 20.98 21.43 -5.48
C GLU A 28 20.54 22.09 -6.79
N ILE A 29 19.36 21.75 -7.31
CA ILE A 29 18.81 22.34 -8.54
C ILE A 29 18.60 23.84 -8.38
N LYS A 30 18.09 24.27 -7.21
CA LYS A 30 17.85 25.69 -6.93
C LYS A 30 19.15 26.50 -6.92
N ASP A 31 20.19 25.98 -6.29
CA ASP A 31 21.50 26.65 -6.24
C ASP A 31 22.08 26.82 -7.64
N HIS A 32 22.03 25.79 -8.49
CA HIS A 32 22.47 25.89 -9.88
C HIS A 32 21.67 26.93 -10.70
N LEU A 33 20.35 26.97 -10.54
CA LEU A 33 19.50 27.95 -11.23
C LEU A 33 19.79 29.38 -10.76
N ILE A 34 20.08 29.59 -9.48
CA ILE A 34 20.47 30.90 -8.93
C ILE A 34 21.83 31.32 -9.48
N LEU A 35 22.81 30.42 -9.57
CA LEU A 35 24.11 30.71 -10.19
C LEU A 35 23.95 31.18 -11.64
N LEU A 36 23.20 30.42 -12.46
CA LEU A 36 22.89 30.82 -13.84
C LEU A 36 22.16 32.17 -13.90
N LYS A 37 21.23 32.42 -12.97
CA LYS A 37 20.52 33.71 -12.90
C LYS A 37 21.51 34.86 -12.70
N ASN A 38 22.43 34.70 -11.76
CA ASN A 38 23.40 35.74 -11.42
C ASN A 38 24.36 35.99 -12.59
N GLU A 39 24.81 34.95 -13.29
CA GLU A 39 25.60 35.12 -14.52
C GLU A 39 24.86 35.93 -15.60
N TYR A 40 23.53 35.80 -15.69
CA TYR A 40 22.72 36.58 -16.62
C TYR A 40 22.45 38.00 -16.16
N LEU A 41 22.30 38.21 -14.85
CA LEU A 41 22.22 39.55 -14.25
C LEU A 41 23.54 40.32 -14.45
N ASP A 42 24.68 39.66 -14.30
CA ASP A 42 26.01 40.24 -14.52
C ASP A 42 26.25 40.63 -15.99
N LYS A 43 25.54 39.98 -16.92
CA LYS A 43 25.49 40.35 -18.35
C LYS A 43 24.55 41.53 -18.64
N GLY A 44 23.94 42.13 -17.62
CA GLY A 44 23.06 43.29 -17.73
C GLY A 44 21.61 42.98 -18.11
N LEU A 45 21.18 41.71 -18.03
CA LEU A 45 19.80 41.34 -18.32
C LEU A 45 18.86 41.67 -17.17
N SER A 46 17.58 41.86 -17.48
CA SER A 46 16.55 42.00 -16.44
C SER A 46 16.36 40.69 -15.69
N GLU A 47 15.91 40.76 -14.43
CA GLU A 47 15.70 39.56 -13.61
C GLU A 47 14.73 38.55 -14.27
N ASN A 48 13.68 39.03 -14.94
CA ASN A 48 12.72 38.17 -15.64
C ASN A 48 13.35 37.45 -16.84
N GLU A 49 14.25 38.10 -17.58
CA GLU A 49 14.98 37.50 -18.70
C GLU A 49 16.03 36.52 -18.20
N ALA A 50 16.77 36.88 -17.15
CA ALA A 50 17.73 36.02 -16.49
C ALA A 50 17.07 34.71 -16.02
N ILE A 51 15.93 34.77 -15.33
CA ILE A 51 15.19 33.58 -14.89
C ILE A 51 14.78 32.69 -16.07
N LYS A 52 14.25 33.28 -17.15
CA LYS A 52 13.82 32.52 -18.33
C LYS A 52 15.00 31.82 -19.02
N LEU A 53 16.12 32.51 -19.17
CA LEU A 53 17.33 31.95 -19.79
C LEU A 53 17.95 30.88 -18.90
N SER A 54 18.03 31.09 -17.59
CA SER A 54 18.50 30.06 -16.65
C SER A 54 17.68 28.77 -16.75
N ILE A 55 16.34 28.86 -16.83
CA ILE A 55 15.48 27.67 -17.01
C ILE A 55 15.76 26.99 -18.36
N LYS A 56 15.83 27.79 -19.43
CA LYS A 56 16.06 27.28 -20.79
C LYS A 56 17.39 26.52 -20.89
N ASP A 57 18.45 27.06 -20.31
CA ASP A 57 19.79 26.49 -20.39
C ASP A 57 19.98 25.31 -19.43
N PHE A 58 19.29 25.32 -18.29
CA PHE A 58 19.24 24.17 -17.41
C PHE A 58 18.60 22.96 -18.12
N GLY A 59 17.56 23.21 -18.93
CA GLY A 59 17.04 22.27 -19.93
C GLY A 59 15.56 21.89 -19.76
N GLU A 60 15.12 20.84 -20.45
CA GLU A 60 13.71 20.41 -20.41
C GLU A 60 13.38 19.58 -19.16
N SER A 61 12.33 19.97 -18.44
CA SER A 61 11.99 19.40 -17.12
C SER A 61 11.73 17.89 -17.15
N ASN A 62 11.07 17.41 -18.20
CA ASN A 62 10.78 15.99 -18.38
C ASN A 62 12.05 15.18 -18.66
N SER A 63 12.96 15.71 -19.49
CA SER A 63 14.23 15.05 -19.80
C SER A 63 15.10 14.90 -18.55
N ILE A 64 15.30 16.01 -17.84
CA ILE A 64 16.11 16.06 -16.62
C ILE A 64 15.50 15.16 -15.54
N GLY A 65 14.21 15.31 -15.27
CA GLY A 65 13.56 14.51 -14.24
C GLY A 65 13.59 13.01 -14.54
N ASN A 66 13.46 12.59 -15.80
CA ASN A 66 13.62 11.18 -16.18
C ASN A 66 15.07 10.70 -16.03
N SER A 67 16.07 11.55 -16.28
CA SER A 67 17.47 11.25 -16.01
C SER A 67 17.73 11.06 -14.51
N ILE A 68 17.23 11.97 -13.67
CA ILE A 68 17.30 11.88 -12.20
C ILE A 68 16.68 10.56 -11.72
N LYS A 69 15.51 10.17 -12.26
CA LYS A 69 14.87 8.92 -11.88
C LYS A 69 15.70 7.67 -12.23
N ASN A 70 16.38 7.67 -13.38
CA ASN A 70 17.24 6.55 -13.74
C ASN A 70 18.48 6.47 -12.84
N ASN A 71 18.94 7.61 -12.35
CA ASN A 71 20.16 7.78 -11.55
C ASN A 71 19.86 8.23 -10.12
N LEU A 72 18.77 7.72 -9.52
CA LEU A 72 18.28 8.15 -8.21
C LEU A 72 19.41 8.22 -7.17
N PRO A 73 19.56 9.36 -6.47
CA PRO A 73 20.46 9.44 -5.33
C PRO A 73 20.04 8.42 -4.26
N SER A 74 21.01 7.96 -3.46
CA SER A 74 20.82 6.96 -2.39
C SER A 74 20.09 5.65 -2.80
N HIS A 75 19.93 5.40 -4.12
CA HIS A 75 19.05 4.37 -4.66
C HIS A 75 17.59 4.50 -4.22
N ASN A 76 17.15 5.73 -3.90
CA ASN A 76 15.80 6.06 -3.44
C ASN A 76 15.41 5.42 -2.10
N LYS A 77 16.39 5.22 -1.22
CA LYS A 77 16.21 4.59 0.10
C LYS A 77 16.16 5.62 1.22
N TYR A 78 15.40 5.29 2.25
CA TYR A 78 15.21 6.12 3.42
C TYR A 78 16.23 5.83 4.52
N PRO A 79 16.68 6.85 5.28
CA PRO A 79 17.47 6.65 6.49
C PRO A 79 16.66 5.95 7.59
N ASP A 80 15.40 6.35 7.77
CA ASP A 80 14.41 5.71 8.64
C ASP A 80 13.01 5.90 8.01
N PHE A 81 12.06 5.04 8.37
CA PHE A 81 10.68 5.17 7.90
C PHE A 81 9.97 6.36 8.53
N THR A 82 9.39 7.22 7.69
CA THR A 82 8.44 8.23 8.15
C THR A 82 7.09 7.56 8.47
N PHE A 83 6.16 8.33 9.03
CA PHE A 83 4.81 7.86 9.29
C PHE A 83 4.10 7.34 8.03
N ARG A 84 4.38 7.97 6.88
CA ARG A 84 3.83 7.60 5.57
C ARG A 84 4.21 6.16 5.18
N GLU A 85 5.49 5.81 5.21
CA GLU A 85 5.97 4.49 4.79
C GLU A 85 5.51 3.40 5.75
N LYS A 86 5.34 3.72 7.05
CA LYS A 86 4.77 2.79 8.04
C LYS A 86 3.33 2.42 7.71
N ILE A 87 2.49 3.41 7.39
CA ILE A 87 1.11 3.17 6.97
C ILE A 87 1.07 2.30 5.71
N GLN A 88 1.91 2.60 4.72
CA GLN A 88 1.96 1.81 3.48
C GLN A 88 2.32 0.35 3.75
N CYS A 89 3.37 0.11 4.54
CA CYS A 89 3.79 -1.23 4.92
C CYS A 89 2.66 -1.99 5.64
N LEU A 90 2.04 -1.36 6.64
CA LEU A 90 0.92 -1.96 7.38
C LEU A 90 -0.27 -2.26 6.46
N SER A 91 -0.56 -1.37 5.51
CA SER A 91 -1.66 -1.56 4.57
C SER A 91 -1.40 -2.75 3.63
N GLU A 92 -0.17 -2.89 3.13
CA GLU A 92 0.24 -4.04 2.30
C GLU A 92 0.19 -5.36 3.09
N MET A 93 0.61 -5.34 4.37
CA MET A 93 0.48 -6.48 5.28
C MET A 93 -0.99 -6.89 5.49
N PHE A 94 -1.89 -5.93 5.68
CA PHE A 94 -3.34 -6.23 5.79
C PHE A 94 -3.90 -6.75 4.48
N LEU A 95 -3.51 -6.18 3.33
CA LEU A 95 -3.95 -6.67 2.03
C LEU A 95 -3.57 -8.15 1.86
N ILE A 96 -2.30 -8.51 2.05
CA ILE A 96 -1.86 -9.90 1.84
C ILE A 96 -2.51 -10.85 2.86
N TYR A 97 -2.74 -10.39 4.09
CA TYR A 97 -3.44 -11.13 5.12
C TYR A 97 -4.89 -11.44 4.71
N PHE A 98 -5.64 -10.43 4.25
CA PHE A 98 -7.01 -10.63 3.77
C PHE A 98 -7.08 -11.44 2.47
N LEU A 99 -6.12 -11.29 1.56
CA LEU A 99 -6.00 -12.12 0.36
C LEU A 99 -5.81 -13.59 0.72
N LEU A 100 -4.95 -13.89 1.69
CA LEU A 100 -4.74 -15.26 2.16
C LEU A 100 -6.01 -15.79 2.84
N LEU A 101 -6.63 -15.03 3.75
CA LEU A 101 -7.88 -15.41 4.39
C LEU A 101 -8.97 -15.73 3.35
N PHE A 102 -9.15 -14.85 2.37
CA PHE A 102 -10.09 -15.05 1.27
C PHE A 102 -9.78 -16.33 0.49
N SER A 103 -8.52 -16.54 0.11
CA SER A 103 -8.11 -17.71 -0.66
C SER A 103 -8.34 -19.01 0.12
N CYS A 104 -8.05 -19.00 1.42
CA CYS A 104 -8.28 -20.15 2.29
C CYS A 104 -9.77 -20.46 2.46
N VAL A 105 -10.60 -19.45 2.68
CA VAL A 105 -12.06 -19.63 2.82
C VAL A 105 -12.69 -20.09 1.50
N THR A 106 -12.18 -19.67 0.35
CA THR A 106 -12.82 -19.96 -0.95
C THR A 106 -12.36 -21.25 -1.62
N PHE A 107 -11.08 -21.61 -1.48
CA PHE A 107 -10.47 -22.75 -2.17
C PHE A 107 -10.00 -23.87 -1.24
N LEU A 108 -9.75 -23.58 0.04
CA LEU A 108 -9.10 -24.49 0.98
C LEU A 108 -9.92 -24.64 2.27
N GLU A 109 -11.26 -24.70 2.16
CA GLU A 109 -12.18 -24.78 3.32
C GLU A 109 -11.77 -25.85 4.33
N LYS A 110 -11.25 -26.99 3.85
CA LYS A 110 -10.76 -28.12 4.68
C LYS A 110 -9.56 -27.78 5.58
N TYR A 111 -8.79 -26.75 5.24
CA TYR A 111 -7.54 -26.37 5.92
C TYR A 111 -7.70 -25.14 6.82
N VAL A 112 -8.88 -24.52 6.83
CA VAL A 112 -9.22 -23.46 7.78
C VAL A 112 -9.18 -24.09 9.17
N ASN A 113 -8.26 -23.61 10.03
CA ASN A 113 -7.90 -24.15 11.36
C ASN A 113 -6.78 -25.21 11.41
N SER A 114 -6.08 -25.48 10.31
CA SER A 114 -4.87 -26.32 10.34
C SER A 114 -3.64 -25.54 10.87
N ILE A 115 -2.68 -26.26 11.45
CA ILE A 115 -1.36 -25.70 11.82
C ILE A 115 -0.72 -24.98 10.62
N PHE A 116 -0.83 -25.60 9.44
CA PHE A 116 -0.33 -25.05 8.19
C PHE A 116 -0.90 -23.65 7.91
N PHE A 117 -2.21 -23.47 8.05
CA PHE A 117 -2.85 -22.17 7.85
C PHE A 117 -2.30 -21.09 8.79
N TYR A 118 -2.17 -21.39 10.08
CA TYR A 118 -1.63 -20.44 11.07
C TYR A 118 -0.19 -20.03 10.73
N VAL A 119 0.66 -21.00 10.39
CA VAL A 119 2.07 -20.74 10.03
C VAL A 119 2.16 -19.95 8.73
N CYS A 120 1.40 -20.31 7.69
CA CYS A 120 1.38 -19.60 6.43
C CYS A 120 0.91 -18.15 6.59
N ALA A 121 -0.13 -17.91 7.39
CA ALA A 121 -0.62 -16.56 7.64
C ALA A 121 0.39 -15.69 8.37
N ALA A 122 1.08 -16.24 9.37
CA ALA A 122 2.19 -15.54 10.01
C ALA A 122 3.35 -15.27 9.03
N LEU A 123 3.66 -16.24 8.16
CA LEU A 123 4.75 -16.16 7.19
C LEU A 123 4.51 -15.08 6.14
N VAL A 124 3.36 -15.04 5.49
CA VAL A 124 3.13 -14.07 4.39
C VAL A 124 3.18 -12.63 4.90
N VAL A 125 2.66 -12.40 6.11
CA VAL A 125 2.64 -11.07 6.73
C VAL A 125 4.05 -10.64 7.15
N THR A 126 4.78 -11.51 7.86
CA THR A 126 6.15 -11.18 8.32
C THR A 126 7.13 -11.06 7.16
N LEU A 127 6.97 -11.88 6.11
CA LEU A 127 7.75 -11.77 4.88
C LEU A 127 7.48 -10.44 4.15
N THR A 128 6.22 -9.99 4.13
CA THR A 128 5.86 -8.72 3.49
C THR A 128 6.55 -7.53 4.16
N SER A 129 6.50 -7.43 5.49
CA SER A 129 7.19 -6.36 6.20
C SER A 129 8.71 -6.47 6.04
N PHE A 130 9.26 -7.68 6.11
CA PHE A 130 10.68 -7.94 5.88
C PHE A 130 11.14 -7.43 4.52
N LEU A 131 10.45 -7.80 3.43
CA LEU A 131 10.79 -7.40 2.07
C LEU A 131 10.64 -5.89 1.88
N PHE A 132 9.52 -5.31 2.35
CA PHE A 132 9.25 -3.89 2.22
C PHE A 132 10.32 -3.04 2.90
N ILE A 133 10.70 -3.40 4.14
CA ILE A 133 11.68 -2.66 4.93
C ILE A 133 13.09 -2.80 4.34
N ASN A 134 13.50 -4.02 3.98
CA ASN A 134 14.83 -4.26 3.42
C ASN A 134 15.03 -3.63 2.04
N LYS A 135 13.95 -3.44 1.27
CA LYS A 135 14.00 -2.71 -0.01
C LYS A 135 14.12 -1.19 0.18
N LYS A 136 13.47 -0.63 1.21
CA LYS A 136 13.28 0.82 1.35
C LYS A 136 14.22 1.51 2.34
N VAL A 137 14.78 0.84 3.34
CA VAL A 137 15.66 1.48 4.35
C VAL A 137 17.12 1.19 4.03
N ASN A 138 18.01 2.18 4.17
CA ASN A 138 19.45 1.97 3.97
C ASN A 138 20.17 1.48 5.24
N ASN A 139 19.80 1.98 6.43
CA ASN A 139 20.50 1.75 7.69
C ASN A 139 19.99 0.50 8.43
N ASP A 140 20.89 -0.41 8.78
CA ASP A 140 20.58 -1.72 9.38
C ASP A 140 19.92 -1.63 10.74
N LYS A 141 20.43 -0.72 11.58
CA LYS A 141 19.85 -0.48 12.89
C LYS A 141 18.40 -0.04 12.75
N ASN A 142 18.12 0.79 11.75
CA ASN A 142 16.77 1.25 11.46
C ASN A 142 15.92 0.18 10.78
N LYS A 143 16.48 -0.68 9.90
CA LYS A 143 15.76 -1.83 9.34
C LYS A 143 15.24 -2.75 10.45
N VAL A 144 16.12 -3.18 11.35
CA VAL A 144 15.76 -4.06 12.48
C VAL A 144 14.71 -3.40 13.37
N LYS A 145 14.93 -2.14 13.76
CA LYS A 145 13.99 -1.35 14.56
C LYS A 145 12.61 -1.26 13.90
N ASN A 146 12.55 -1.03 12.59
CA ASN A 146 11.29 -0.94 11.85
C ASN A 146 10.59 -2.29 11.71
N ILE A 147 11.32 -3.39 11.47
CA ILE A 147 10.72 -4.74 11.39
C ILE A 147 9.99 -5.06 12.69
N ILE A 148 10.66 -4.87 13.82
CA ILE A 148 10.09 -5.14 15.14
C ILE A 148 8.86 -4.25 15.38
N ARG A 149 9.00 -2.93 15.17
CA ARG A 149 7.90 -1.97 15.43
C ARG A 149 6.68 -2.22 14.55
N ILE A 150 6.88 -2.44 13.25
CA ILE A 150 5.78 -2.67 12.30
C ILE A 150 5.08 -4.00 12.58
N ASN A 151 5.83 -5.07 12.86
CA ASN A 151 5.20 -6.36 13.18
C ASN A 151 4.39 -6.30 14.47
N ILE A 152 4.88 -5.60 15.50
CA ILE A 152 4.12 -5.37 16.75
C ILE A 152 2.85 -4.55 16.46
N GLN A 153 2.97 -3.45 15.71
CA GLN A 153 1.84 -2.62 15.34
C GLN A 153 0.79 -3.40 14.55
N PHE A 154 1.21 -4.16 13.54
CA PHE A 154 0.33 -5.03 12.78
C PHE A 154 -0.39 -6.01 13.69
N PHE A 155 0.35 -6.71 14.55
CA PHE A 155 -0.22 -7.71 15.45
C PHE A 155 -1.31 -7.10 16.35
N ILE A 156 -1.05 -5.95 16.97
CA ILE A 156 -2.03 -5.26 17.83
C ILE A 156 -3.26 -4.84 17.02
N ILE A 157 -3.06 -4.16 15.89
CA ILE A 157 -4.16 -3.64 15.06
C ILE A 157 -5.01 -4.81 14.52
N GLU A 158 -4.38 -5.90 14.08
CA GLU A 158 -5.08 -7.07 13.58
C GLU A 158 -5.98 -7.69 14.64
N LYS A 159 -5.52 -7.83 15.90
CA LYS A 159 -6.38 -8.32 16.99
C LYS A 159 -7.56 -7.40 17.27
N ILE A 160 -7.35 -6.09 17.24
CA ILE A 160 -8.42 -5.11 17.42
C ILE A 160 -9.45 -5.23 16.29
N VAL A 161 -9.01 -5.21 15.04
CA VAL A 161 -9.88 -5.29 13.86
C VAL A 161 -10.68 -6.59 13.84
N MET A 162 -10.04 -7.73 14.09
CA MET A 162 -10.71 -9.02 14.08
C MET A 162 -11.68 -9.19 15.27
N SER A 163 -11.37 -8.63 16.43
CA SER A 163 -12.28 -8.62 17.59
C SER A 163 -13.51 -7.76 17.34
N LEU A 164 -13.35 -6.57 16.74
CA LEU A 164 -14.47 -5.71 16.33
C LEU A 164 -15.36 -6.41 15.29
N PHE A 165 -14.75 -7.04 14.29
CA PHE A 165 -15.49 -7.81 13.29
C PHE A 165 -16.32 -8.93 13.93
N PHE A 166 -15.76 -9.62 14.93
CA PHE A 166 -16.47 -10.67 15.66
C PHE A 166 -17.69 -10.12 16.43
N ILE A 167 -17.52 -9.01 17.16
CA ILE A 167 -18.62 -8.36 17.90
C ILE A 167 -19.78 -7.99 16.95
N ILE A 168 -19.47 -7.47 15.76
CA ILE A 168 -20.47 -7.11 14.75
C ILE A 168 -21.13 -8.36 14.15
N ALA A 169 -20.38 -9.43 13.92
CA ALA A 169 -20.89 -10.66 13.30
C ALA A 169 -21.81 -11.48 14.22
N LEU A 170 -21.61 -11.42 15.54
CA LEU A 170 -22.39 -12.16 16.54
C LEU A 170 -23.92 -11.96 16.46
N PRO A 171 -24.47 -10.72 16.56
CA PRO A 171 -25.91 -10.51 16.54
C PRO A 171 -26.54 -10.93 15.21
N ILE A 172 -25.79 -10.84 14.11
CA ILE A 172 -26.26 -11.16 12.76
C ILE A 172 -26.42 -12.68 12.57
N ARG A 173 -25.67 -13.49 13.32
CA ARG A 173 -25.73 -14.96 13.28
C ARG A 173 -26.92 -15.56 14.04
N GLY A 174 -27.74 -14.73 14.70
CA GLY A 174 -28.97 -15.17 15.38
C GLY A 174 -28.75 -15.71 16.79
N GLY A 175 -27.60 -15.47 17.41
CA GLY A 175 -27.35 -15.81 18.81
C GLY A 175 -27.88 -14.71 19.73
N THR A 176 -29.12 -14.81 20.19
CA THR A 176 -29.71 -13.87 21.15
C THR A 176 -29.23 -14.08 22.60
N ASN A 177 -28.52 -15.19 22.88
CA ASN A 177 -28.00 -15.48 24.21
C ASN A 177 -26.46 -15.39 24.23
N ILE A 178 -25.96 -14.22 24.62
CA ILE A 178 -24.52 -13.96 24.91
C ILE A 178 -23.95 -15.00 25.89
N LEU A 179 -24.80 -15.63 26.73
CA LEU A 179 -24.42 -16.62 27.74
C LEU A 179 -24.39 -18.09 27.26
N GLU A 180 -25.12 -18.48 26.21
CA GLU A 180 -25.25 -19.89 25.82
C GLU A 180 -24.25 -20.31 24.73
N THR A 181 -23.77 -19.38 23.92
CA THR A 181 -22.59 -19.64 23.09
C THR A 181 -21.32 -19.49 23.92
N LYS A 182 -21.02 -20.50 24.76
CA LYS A 182 -19.67 -20.74 25.27
C LYS A 182 -18.71 -21.12 24.13
N LEU A 183 -18.60 -20.30 23.09
CA LEU A 183 -17.41 -20.30 22.24
C LEU A 183 -16.47 -19.26 22.84
N PRO A 184 -15.48 -19.68 23.65
CA PRO A 184 -14.54 -18.73 24.22
C PRO A 184 -13.83 -18.01 23.06
N LEU A 185 -13.70 -16.69 23.15
CA LEU A 185 -12.91 -15.85 22.24
C LEU A 185 -11.52 -16.46 21.94
N MET A 186 -10.98 -17.20 22.92
CA MET A 186 -9.72 -17.96 22.84
C MET A 186 -9.68 -19.05 21.75
N ASN A 187 -10.81 -19.64 21.35
CA ASN A 187 -10.82 -20.74 20.38
C ASN A 187 -10.88 -20.28 18.92
N PHE A 188 -11.00 -18.98 18.66
CA PHE A 188 -10.92 -18.45 17.31
C PHE A 188 -9.47 -18.23 16.89
N TYR A 189 -9.23 -18.31 15.58
CA TYR A 189 -7.94 -18.04 14.94
C TYR A 189 -7.23 -16.79 15.49
N ILE A 190 -8.00 -15.79 15.91
CA ILE A 190 -7.55 -14.50 16.43
C ILE A 190 -6.59 -14.66 17.63
N PHE A 191 -6.83 -15.59 18.55
CA PHE A 191 -5.95 -15.77 19.73
C PHE A 191 -5.25 -17.13 19.74
N ASN A 192 -5.10 -17.76 18.58
CA ASN A 192 -4.46 -19.06 18.47
C ASN A 192 -2.96 -18.97 18.82
N TRP A 193 -2.53 -19.76 19.81
CA TRP A 193 -1.13 -19.78 20.27
C TRP A 193 -0.12 -20.17 19.19
N ILE A 194 -0.48 -21.07 18.26
CA ILE A 194 0.42 -21.48 17.17
C ILE A 194 0.68 -20.30 16.25
N TYR A 195 -0.34 -19.52 15.91
CA TYR A 195 -0.17 -18.29 15.13
C TYR A 195 0.71 -17.29 15.87
N ILE A 196 0.44 -17.04 17.16
CA ILE A 196 1.19 -16.06 17.96
C ILE A 196 2.66 -16.45 18.05
N ILE A 197 2.96 -17.69 18.42
CA ILE A 197 4.32 -18.21 18.54
C ILE A 197 5.01 -18.18 17.17
N GLY A 198 4.34 -18.64 16.11
CA GLY A 198 4.84 -18.60 14.74
C GLY A 198 5.20 -17.19 14.29
N PHE A 199 4.32 -16.22 14.56
CA PHE A 199 4.54 -14.81 14.20
C PHE A 199 5.75 -14.20 14.93
N ILE A 200 5.91 -14.49 16.23
CA ILE A 200 7.07 -14.04 17.01
C ILE A 200 8.36 -14.67 16.47
N LEU A 201 8.39 -15.99 16.27
CA LEU A 201 9.56 -16.70 15.75
C LEU A 201 9.96 -16.19 14.35
N LEU A 202 8.99 -16.03 13.45
CA LEU A 202 9.25 -15.52 12.10
C LEU A 202 9.72 -14.06 12.10
N THR A 203 9.24 -13.24 13.03
CA THR A 203 9.75 -11.88 13.23
C THR A 203 11.21 -11.90 13.68
N LEU A 204 11.57 -12.76 14.65
CA LEU A 204 12.95 -12.92 15.10
C LEU A 204 13.86 -13.41 13.96
N ILE A 205 13.41 -14.40 13.18
CA ILE A 205 14.12 -14.89 11.99
C ILE A 205 14.34 -13.75 11.00
N SER A 206 13.31 -12.95 10.72
CA SER A 206 13.39 -11.79 9.82
C SER A 206 14.43 -10.76 10.30
N VAL A 207 14.53 -10.53 11.61
CA VAL A 207 15.53 -9.66 12.21
C VAL A 207 16.95 -10.21 12.03
N ILE A 208 17.15 -11.51 12.30
CA ILE A 208 18.45 -12.19 12.15
C ILE A 208 18.90 -12.12 10.67
N ILE A 209 18.04 -12.51 9.74
CA ILE A 209 18.35 -12.48 8.30
C ILE A 209 18.69 -11.06 7.83
N THR A 210 17.92 -10.06 8.29
CA THR A 210 18.17 -8.65 7.97
C THR A 210 19.57 -8.22 8.41
N LYS A 211 19.96 -8.58 9.64
CA LYS A 211 21.24 -8.16 10.22
C LYS A 211 22.45 -8.83 9.57
N TYR A 212 22.35 -10.12 9.23
CA TYR A 212 23.52 -10.91 8.82
C TYR A 212 23.62 -11.18 7.31
N VAL A 213 22.49 -11.24 6.59
CA VAL A 213 22.47 -11.69 5.19
C VAL A 213 22.08 -10.55 4.26
N MET A 214 21.03 -9.81 4.61
CA MET A 214 20.28 -9.05 3.61
C MET A 214 20.98 -7.77 3.14
N ASN A 215 21.94 -7.25 3.89
CA ASN A 215 22.73 -6.10 3.46
C ASN A 215 23.51 -6.32 2.18
N LYS A 216 24.18 -7.48 2.06
CA LYS A 216 24.96 -7.80 0.88
C LYS A 216 24.07 -7.94 -0.35
N VAL A 217 22.86 -8.45 -0.17
CA VAL A 217 21.89 -8.69 -1.25
C VAL A 217 21.17 -7.42 -1.68
N THR A 218 20.78 -6.57 -0.72
CA THR A 218 19.90 -5.41 -1.00
C THR A 218 20.62 -4.12 -1.31
N HIS A 219 21.95 -4.03 -1.09
CA HIS A 219 22.71 -2.80 -1.30
C HIS A 219 22.43 -2.17 -2.67
N ASN A 220 22.46 -2.98 -3.74
CA ASN A 220 22.30 -2.52 -5.12
C ASN A 220 20.85 -2.43 -5.59
N ILE A 221 19.90 -2.93 -4.81
CA ILE A 221 18.48 -2.89 -5.16
C ILE A 221 17.98 -1.46 -5.01
N LYS A 222 17.58 -0.87 -6.14
CA LYS A 222 16.92 0.44 -6.18
C LYS A 222 15.47 0.33 -5.71
N ASN A 223 15.03 1.33 -4.96
CA ASN A 223 13.63 1.50 -4.63
C ASN A 223 12.93 2.29 -5.74
N ASN A 224 12.62 1.65 -6.87
CA ASN A 224 12.10 2.35 -8.05
C ASN A 224 10.71 2.99 -7.87
N TYR A 225 10.00 2.67 -6.78
CA TYR A 225 8.59 3.01 -6.66
C TYR A 225 8.23 3.56 -5.29
N ASN A 226 8.03 4.88 -5.23
CA ASN A 226 7.42 5.54 -4.09
C ASN A 226 6.01 6.00 -4.44
N ASN A 227 5.03 5.16 -4.12
CA ASN A 227 3.63 5.49 -4.27
C ASN A 227 3.15 6.51 -3.25
N THR A 228 2.10 7.24 -3.60
CA THR A 228 1.35 8.03 -2.63
C THR A 228 0.49 7.11 -1.75
N ILE A 229 0.35 7.43 -0.46
CA ILE A 229 -0.50 6.68 0.47
C ILE A 229 -1.91 6.51 -0.09
N THR A 230 -2.47 7.58 -0.66
CA THR A 230 -3.82 7.59 -1.23
C THR A 230 -3.96 6.56 -2.36
N SER A 231 -2.98 6.47 -3.25
CA SER A 231 -3.02 5.49 -4.35
C SER A 231 -2.87 4.06 -3.82
N THR A 232 -2.01 3.83 -2.83
CA THR A 232 -1.87 2.52 -2.17
C THR A 232 -3.16 2.10 -1.47
N ILE A 233 -3.78 2.99 -0.68
CA ILE A 233 -5.04 2.70 0.02
C ILE A 233 -6.17 2.45 -0.97
N LEU A 234 -6.30 3.28 -2.02
CA LEU A 234 -7.33 3.09 -3.05
C LEU A 234 -7.16 1.75 -3.78
N PHE A 235 -5.91 1.37 -4.11
CA PHE A 235 -5.62 0.09 -4.73
C PHE A 235 -6.02 -1.09 -3.81
N ILE A 236 -5.63 -1.03 -2.54
CA ILE A 236 -6.00 -2.05 -1.55
C ILE A 236 -7.51 -2.14 -1.39
N ALA A 237 -8.19 -1.00 -1.23
CA ALA A 237 -9.64 -0.95 -1.14
C ALA A 237 -10.32 -1.52 -2.38
N SER A 238 -9.77 -1.25 -3.58
CA SER A 238 -10.30 -1.80 -4.83
C SER A 238 -10.29 -3.32 -4.84
N ILE A 239 -9.19 -3.94 -4.40
CA ILE A 239 -9.06 -5.40 -4.32
C ILE A 239 -10.00 -5.97 -3.27
N LEU A 240 -10.07 -5.37 -2.08
CA LEU A 240 -10.96 -5.82 -1.01
C LEU A 240 -12.44 -5.75 -1.43
N PHE A 241 -12.85 -4.69 -2.14
CA PHE A 241 -14.22 -4.58 -2.65
C PHE A 241 -14.51 -5.56 -3.78
N ILE A 242 -13.55 -5.88 -4.66
CA ILE A 242 -13.72 -6.95 -5.66
C ILE A 242 -13.93 -8.30 -4.95
N ILE A 243 -13.16 -8.58 -3.90
CA ILE A 243 -13.33 -9.79 -3.09
C ILE A 243 -14.72 -9.84 -2.45
N MET A 244 -15.15 -8.75 -1.82
CA MET A 244 -16.49 -8.67 -1.25
C MET A 244 -17.56 -8.90 -2.32
N TYR A 245 -17.44 -8.28 -3.50
CA TYR A 245 -18.35 -8.47 -4.63
C TYR A 245 -18.45 -9.94 -5.06
N ILE A 246 -17.32 -10.66 -5.12
CA ILE A 246 -17.29 -12.10 -5.48
C ILE A 246 -17.96 -12.97 -4.41
N LEU A 247 -17.83 -12.60 -3.13
CA LEU A 247 -18.40 -13.35 -2.01
C LEU A 247 -19.91 -13.13 -1.83
N ILE A 248 -20.44 -11.99 -2.28
CA ILE A 248 -21.88 -11.72 -2.29
C ILE A 248 -22.57 -12.63 -3.31
N PRO A 249 -23.80 -13.09 -3.04
CA PRO A 249 -24.50 -13.08 -1.75
C PRO A 249 -24.31 -14.37 -0.95
N ASN A 250 -23.67 -15.38 -1.54
CA ASN A 250 -23.80 -16.76 -1.04
C ASN A 250 -22.72 -17.17 -0.03
N ARG A 251 -21.53 -16.55 -0.05
CA ARG A 251 -20.39 -16.97 0.79
C ARG A 251 -20.14 -16.06 2.00
N PHE A 252 -20.76 -14.88 2.04
CA PHE A 252 -20.61 -13.95 3.17
C PHE A 252 -21.95 -13.76 3.89
N TYR A 253 -22.24 -14.63 4.84
CA TYR A 253 -23.53 -14.69 5.54
C TYR A 253 -23.97 -13.36 6.15
N VAL A 254 -23.05 -12.63 6.78
CA VAL A 254 -23.32 -11.31 7.38
C VAL A 254 -23.87 -10.33 6.35
N LEU A 255 -23.23 -10.28 5.18
CA LEU A 255 -23.57 -9.37 4.10
C LEU A 255 -24.83 -9.82 3.37
N ARG A 256 -25.05 -11.13 3.24
CA ARG A 256 -26.33 -11.71 2.79
C ARG A 256 -27.48 -11.25 3.67
N LYS A 257 -27.34 -11.33 5.00
CA LYS A 257 -28.37 -10.90 5.95
C LYS A 257 -28.61 -9.39 5.90
N ILE A 258 -27.55 -8.59 5.78
CA ILE A 258 -27.68 -7.14 5.56
C ILE A 258 -28.46 -6.85 4.28
N LEU A 259 -28.15 -7.55 3.18
CA LEU A 259 -28.87 -7.39 1.91
C LEU A 259 -30.34 -7.79 2.02
N ILE A 260 -30.65 -8.92 2.67
CA ILE A 260 -32.05 -9.34 2.91
C ILE A 260 -32.79 -8.29 3.74
N SER A 261 -32.15 -7.75 4.79
CA SER A 261 -32.72 -6.69 5.62
C SER A 261 -33.03 -5.41 4.82
N ILE A 262 -32.12 -5.01 3.92
CA ILE A 262 -32.31 -3.84 3.04
C ILE A 262 -33.39 -4.09 1.97
N MET A 263 -33.41 -5.29 1.38
CA MET A 263 -34.35 -5.64 0.31
C MET A 263 -35.75 -5.94 0.83
N GLY A 264 -35.91 -6.32 2.10
CA GLY A 264 -37.19 -6.76 2.68
C GLY A 264 -37.68 -8.10 2.12
N SER A 265 -36.87 -8.80 1.33
CA SER A 265 -37.21 -10.08 0.69
C SER A 265 -36.00 -11.01 0.67
N ASP A 266 -36.23 -12.32 0.71
CA ASP A 266 -35.16 -13.30 0.56
C ASP A 266 -34.50 -13.25 -0.83
N ILE A 267 -33.22 -13.59 -0.87
CA ILE A 267 -32.44 -13.69 -2.12
C ILE A 267 -32.77 -15.03 -2.78
N THR A 268 -33.50 -14.98 -3.89
CA THR A 268 -33.97 -16.15 -4.66
C THR A 268 -33.21 -16.33 -5.97
N ASP A 269 -32.93 -15.23 -6.67
CA ASP A 269 -32.18 -15.24 -7.93
C ASP A 269 -31.04 -14.21 -7.90
N VAL A 270 -29.90 -14.59 -8.49
CA VAL A 270 -28.68 -13.80 -8.53
C VAL A 270 -28.02 -14.01 -9.88
N SER A 271 -28.09 -12.99 -10.74
CA SER A 271 -27.28 -12.93 -11.95
C SER A 271 -26.09 -11.99 -11.72
N ARG A 272 -24.90 -12.38 -12.17
CA ARG A 272 -23.68 -11.58 -11.99
C ARG A 272 -22.83 -11.56 -13.25
N ASN A 273 -22.21 -10.42 -13.51
CA ASN A 273 -21.13 -10.28 -14.47
C ASN A 273 -19.93 -9.56 -13.82
N ALA A 274 -18.98 -9.05 -14.60
CA ALA A 274 -17.81 -8.36 -14.04
C ALA A 274 -18.16 -6.99 -13.41
N PHE A 275 -19.19 -6.31 -13.90
CA PHE A 275 -19.49 -4.92 -13.61
C PHE A 275 -20.61 -4.74 -12.59
N PHE A 276 -21.62 -5.61 -12.60
CA PHE A 276 -22.77 -5.51 -11.71
C PHE A 276 -23.38 -6.88 -11.43
N MET A 277 -24.03 -6.97 -10.27
CA MET A 277 -24.84 -8.10 -9.84
C MET A 277 -26.29 -7.65 -9.75
N VAL A 278 -27.21 -8.45 -10.28
CA VAL A 278 -28.64 -8.23 -10.13
C VAL A 278 -29.20 -9.29 -9.20
N ILE A 279 -29.87 -8.85 -8.14
CA ILE A 279 -30.52 -9.70 -7.15
C ILE A 279 -32.03 -9.57 -7.31
N ASN A 280 -32.74 -10.70 -7.40
CA ASN A 280 -34.19 -10.80 -7.59
C ASN A 280 -34.72 -9.92 -8.74
N ASN A 281 -33.91 -9.73 -9.79
CA ASN A 281 -34.21 -8.87 -10.95
C ASN A 281 -34.52 -7.38 -10.67
N ASN A 282 -34.42 -6.94 -9.41
CA ASN A 282 -34.83 -5.59 -9.00
C ASN A 282 -33.72 -4.79 -8.32
N PHE A 283 -32.70 -5.46 -7.76
CA PHE A 283 -31.65 -4.80 -6.99
C PHE A 283 -30.29 -4.95 -7.68
N ILE A 284 -29.70 -3.82 -8.11
CA ILE A 284 -28.42 -3.81 -8.83
C ILE A 284 -27.30 -3.36 -7.89
N ILE A 285 -26.28 -4.20 -7.74
CA ILE A 285 -25.07 -3.90 -6.98
C ILE A 285 -23.89 -3.76 -7.95
N PRO A 286 -23.33 -2.55 -8.13
CA PRO A 286 -22.14 -2.37 -8.96
C PRO A 286 -20.89 -2.95 -8.29
N ASN A 287 -19.94 -3.41 -9.11
CA ASN A 287 -18.62 -3.81 -8.66
C ASN A 287 -17.75 -2.57 -8.40
N ILE A 288 -17.98 -1.92 -7.25
CA ILE A 288 -17.30 -0.70 -6.82
C ILE A 288 -15.77 -0.87 -6.84
N GLY A 289 -15.27 -2.05 -6.46
CA GLY A 289 -13.84 -2.32 -6.48
C GLY A 289 -13.24 -2.26 -7.89
N LEU A 290 -13.92 -2.84 -8.88
CA LEU A 290 -13.48 -2.76 -10.27
C LEU A 290 -13.52 -1.31 -10.81
N ILE A 291 -14.55 -0.53 -10.44
CA ILE A 291 -14.65 0.88 -10.84
C ILE A 291 -13.45 1.68 -10.31
N ILE A 292 -13.09 1.52 -9.03
CA ILE A 292 -11.93 2.19 -8.43
C ILE A 292 -10.64 1.76 -9.15
N LEU A 293 -10.48 0.48 -9.46
CA LEU A 293 -9.32 -0.03 -10.17
C LEU A 293 -9.19 0.60 -11.57
N ILE A 294 -10.30 0.70 -12.32
CA ILE A 294 -10.33 1.35 -13.64
C ILE A 294 -9.90 2.82 -13.52
N ILE A 295 -10.38 3.56 -12.53
CA ILE A 295 -9.98 4.97 -12.30
C ILE A 295 -8.47 5.07 -12.04
N LEU A 296 -7.89 4.16 -11.25
CA LEU A 296 -6.45 4.12 -11.01
C LEU A 296 -5.67 3.82 -12.30
N CYS A 297 -6.14 2.89 -13.13
CA CYS A 297 -5.55 2.61 -14.44
C CYS A 297 -5.60 3.82 -15.38
N ILE A 298 -6.72 4.54 -15.44
CA ILE A 298 -6.85 5.77 -16.24
C ILE A 298 -5.84 6.82 -15.76
N ARG A 299 -5.73 7.02 -14.43
CA ARG A 299 -4.77 7.96 -13.85
C ARG A 299 -3.33 7.59 -14.21
N LEU A 300 -2.99 6.31 -14.21
CA LEU A 300 -1.68 5.81 -14.62
C LEU A 300 -1.40 6.14 -16.10
N VAL A 301 -2.36 5.89 -16.99
CA VAL A 301 -2.23 6.20 -18.43
C VAL A 301 -2.04 7.69 -18.67
N LEU A 302 -2.82 8.55 -17.98
CA LEU A 302 -2.66 10.00 -18.06
C LEU A 302 -1.27 10.47 -17.59
N HIS A 303 -0.74 9.84 -16.55
CA HIS A 303 0.60 10.13 -16.06
C HIS A 303 1.68 9.73 -17.08
N ILE A 304 1.58 8.53 -17.70
CA ILE A 304 2.47 8.10 -18.79
C ILE A 304 2.43 9.09 -19.94
N LYS A 305 1.24 9.52 -20.35
CA LYS A 305 1.08 10.49 -21.44
C LYS A 305 1.78 11.82 -21.13
N LYS A 306 1.74 12.28 -19.88
CA LYS A 306 2.30 13.56 -19.46
C LYS A 306 3.82 13.53 -19.25
N LYS A 307 4.36 12.45 -18.67
CA LYS A 307 5.76 12.37 -18.21
C LYS A 307 6.63 11.36 -18.99
N GLY A 308 6.00 10.58 -19.86
CA GLY A 308 6.63 9.53 -20.66
C GLY A 308 6.78 8.22 -19.88
N PHE A 309 6.96 7.11 -20.59
CA PHE A 309 7.05 5.77 -19.97
C PHE A 309 8.23 5.64 -18.99
N LYS A 310 9.34 6.36 -19.24
CA LYS A 310 10.51 6.40 -18.37
C LYS A 310 10.23 7.01 -16.99
N SER A 311 9.11 7.71 -16.80
CA SER A 311 8.73 8.22 -15.47
C SER A 311 8.19 7.13 -14.55
N ILE A 312 7.92 5.92 -15.05
CA ILE A 312 7.37 4.78 -14.30
C ILE A 312 8.41 3.69 -14.04
N LEU A 313 9.27 3.40 -15.02
CA LEU A 313 10.41 2.49 -14.88
C LEU A 313 11.44 3.00 -13.86
#